data_AF-A0A0K8QZN7-F1
#
_entry.id   AF-A0A0K8QZN7-F1
#
_cell.length_a   1.000
_cell.length_b   1.000
_cell.length_c   1.000
_cell.angle_alpha   90.00
_cell.angle_beta   90.00
_cell.angle_gamma   90.00
#
_symmetry.space_group_name_H-M   'P 1'
#
loop_
_entity.id
_entity.type
_entity.pdbx_description
1 polymer ?
#
loop_
_entity_poly.entity_id
_entity_poly.type
_entity_poly.pdbx_seq_one_letter_code
_entity_poly.pdbx_strand_id
1 'polypeptide(L)'
;MKNIKWLLLWVAVLGIASLHTASAENNDGKPTFEISLKDDLYVGNRAEKAWDIKYENAKAKVTVVKHVTTEGVAYSVHSDFFDVCYMCTEKGFGTAKIRKNWCVVNPEICRAVINSDELARQKVITPRKIDDEAAVGLIASYLPMLLNPAYQHILN
;
A
#
# COMPACT_ATOMS: atom_id res chain seq x y z
N MET A 1 52.91 -5.67 32.24
CA MET A 1 51.55 -6.23 32.26
C MET A 1 50.55 -5.11 32.53
N LYS A 2 49.65 -4.89 31.55
CA LYS A 2 48.35 -4.20 31.57
C LYS A 2 48.20 -2.86 32.33
N ASN A 3 48.22 -1.78 31.55
CA ASN A 3 47.73 -0.45 31.89
C ASN A 3 46.19 -0.43 31.89
N ILE A 4 45.58 0.01 32.99
CA ILE A 4 44.16 0.36 33.07
C ILE A 4 44.05 1.87 32.88
N LYS A 5 43.42 2.28 31.78
CA LYS A 5 42.91 3.64 31.59
C LYS A 5 41.52 3.58 30.99
N TRP A 6 40.60 4.25 31.70
CA TRP A 6 39.40 4.96 31.25
C TRP A 6 38.22 4.13 30.73
N LEU A 7 37.10 4.11 31.47
CA LEU A 7 36.05 5.15 31.55
C LEU A 7 35.28 5.32 30.24
N LEU A 8 34.01 4.93 30.33
CA LEU A 8 32.84 5.53 29.69
C LEU A 8 32.85 5.62 28.17
N LEU A 9 32.04 4.77 27.53
CA LEU A 9 31.04 5.33 26.62
C LEU A 9 29.79 4.45 26.64
N TRP A 10 28.75 5.01 27.25
CA TRP A 10 27.37 4.59 27.06
C TRP A 10 27.05 4.61 25.56
N VAL A 11 26.75 3.45 24.98
CA VAL A 11 25.98 3.40 23.74
C VAL A 11 24.59 2.91 24.12
N ALA A 12 23.75 3.89 24.45
CA ALA A 12 22.32 3.70 24.42
C ALA A 12 21.95 3.29 22.99
N VAL A 13 21.63 2.02 22.79
CA VAL A 13 20.90 1.57 21.60
C VAL A 13 19.47 2.04 21.79
N LEU A 14 19.25 3.34 21.56
CA LEU A 14 17.96 3.87 21.19
C LEU A 14 17.67 3.30 19.81
N GLY A 15 16.95 2.18 19.78
CA GLY A 15 16.24 1.76 18.58
C GLY A 15 15.22 2.84 18.25
N ILE A 16 15.61 3.78 17.38
CA ILE A 16 14.67 4.68 16.74
C ILE A 16 13.89 3.78 15.77
N ALA A 17 12.80 3.20 16.25
CA ALA A 17 11.71 2.87 15.35
C ALA A 17 11.26 4.21 14.78
N SER A 18 11.64 4.50 13.53
CA SER A 18 11.11 5.64 12.80
C SER A 18 9.63 5.41 12.58
N LEU A 19 8.82 5.76 13.58
CA LEU A 19 7.42 6.05 13.39
C LEU A 19 7.37 7.30 12.52
N HIS A 20 7.24 7.11 11.20
CA HIS A 20 6.78 8.18 10.33
C HIS A 20 5.31 8.41 10.66
N THR A 21 5.05 9.23 11.68
CA THR A 21 3.73 9.82 11.84
C THR A 21 3.59 10.86 10.75
N ALA A 22 2.99 10.49 9.63
CA ALA A 22 2.43 11.46 8.71
C ALA A 22 1.45 12.31 9.51
N SER A 23 1.81 13.57 9.75
CA SER A 23 1.00 14.54 10.48
C SER A 23 -0.34 14.68 9.77
N ALA A 24 -1.42 14.31 10.46
CA ALA A 24 -2.79 14.54 10.02
C ALA A 24 -3.06 16.05 9.97
N GLU A 25 -2.98 16.63 8.78
CA GLU A 25 -3.42 17.98 8.50
C GLU A 25 -4.92 17.96 8.19
N ASN A 26 -5.72 18.48 9.13
CA ASN A 26 -7.12 18.94 9.04
C ASN A 26 -8.14 18.02 8.32
N ASN A 27 -9.02 17.43 9.13
CA ASN A 27 -10.12 16.54 8.76
C ASN A 27 -11.24 17.23 7.95
N ASP A 28 -11.09 17.27 6.64
CA ASP A 28 -12.22 17.33 5.69
C ASP A 28 -12.22 16.04 4.84
N GLY A 29 -12.80 14.97 5.38
CA GLY A 29 -13.23 13.79 4.61
C GLY A 29 -12.15 12.88 3.99
N LYS A 30 -10.87 13.01 4.37
CA LYS A 30 -9.81 12.11 3.91
C LYS A 30 -9.71 10.86 4.80
N PRO A 31 -9.47 9.67 4.23
CA PRO A 31 -9.34 8.44 5.00
C PRO A 31 -8.07 8.47 5.87
N THR A 32 -8.20 8.15 7.16
CA THR A 32 -7.07 7.91 8.06
C THR A 32 -6.57 6.48 7.89
N PHE A 33 -5.26 6.29 7.73
CA PHE A 33 -4.67 4.96 7.57
C PHE A 33 -3.25 4.85 8.15
N GLU A 34 -2.88 3.63 8.49
CA GLU A 34 -1.53 3.23 8.89
C GLU A 34 -0.97 2.24 7.87
N ILE A 35 0.29 2.42 7.49
CA ILE A 35 1.02 1.54 6.56
C ILE A 35 2.12 0.83 7.35
N SER A 36 2.19 -0.49 7.21
CA SER A 36 3.23 -1.32 7.84
C SER A 36 3.88 -2.22 6.80
N LEU A 37 5.22 -2.30 6.82
CA LEU A 37 5.95 -3.25 5.97
C LEU A 37 5.72 -4.66 6.52
N LYS A 38 5.50 -5.62 5.62
CA LYS A 38 5.34 -7.03 5.97
C LYS A 38 6.67 -7.74 5.84
N ASP A 39 7.22 -8.16 6.99
CA ASP A 39 8.54 -8.80 7.06
C ASP A 39 8.56 -10.23 6.50
N ASP A 40 7.40 -10.90 6.47
CA ASP A 40 7.29 -12.30 6.04
C ASP A 40 6.60 -12.43 4.67
N LEU A 41 7.42 -12.54 3.62
CA LEU A 41 6.99 -12.73 2.24
C LEU A 41 6.84 -14.23 1.92
N TYR A 42 5.85 -14.90 2.52
CA TYR A 42 5.30 -16.14 1.93
C TYR A 42 4.38 -15.80 0.75
N VAL A 43 4.87 -15.03 -0.21
CA VAL A 43 4.12 -14.64 -1.40
C VAL A 43 4.92 -15.16 -2.60
N GLY A 44 4.47 -16.29 -3.16
CA GLY A 44 5.26 -17.15 -4.03
C GLY A 44 6.14 -16.44 -5.07
N ASN A 45 7.39 -16.88 -5.17
CA ASN A 45 8.46 -16.71 -6.18
C ASN A 45 8.66 -15.38 -6.94
N ARG A 46 7.82 -14.33 -6.80
CA ARG A 46 7.92 -13.07 -7.57
C ARG A 46 7.48 -11.81 -6.81
N ALA A 47 7.04 -11.94 -5.56
CA ALA A 47 6.76 -10.78 -4.73
C ALA A 47 8.06 -10.27 -4.11
N GLU A 48 8.38 -8.99 -4.33
CA GLU A 48 9.61 -8.39 -3.80
C GLU A 48 9.41 -7.75 -2.43
N LYS A 49 8.24 -7.14 -2.21
CA LYS A 49 7.86 -6.43 -0.98
C LYS A 49 6.36 -6.48 -0.81
N ALA A 50 5.92 -6.43 0.44
CA ALA A 50 4.51 -6.30 0.75
C ALA A 50 4.29 -5.34 1.92
N TRP A 51 3.16 -4.68 1.91
CA TRP A 51 2.72 -3.77 2.96
C TRP A 51 1.29 -4.10 3.36
N ASP A 52 0.99 -3.93 4.63
CA ASP A 52 -0.38 -3.93 5.12
C ASP A 52 -0.83 -2.49 5.35
N ILE A 53 -2.00 -2.15 4.79
CA ILE A 53 -2.70 -0.89 5.00
C ILE A 53 -3.87 -1.17 5.94
N LYS A 54 -3.92 -0.44 7.05
CA LYS A 54 -5.01 -0.48 8.01
C LYS A 54 -5.70 0.87 8.05
N TYR A 55 -6.94 0.91 7.61
CA TYR A 55 -7.77 2.10 7.72
C TYR A 55 -8.42 2.19 9.11
N GLU A 56 -8.66 3.41 9.57
CA GLU A 56 -9.40 3.65 10.81
C GLU A 56 -10.84 3.11 10.66
N ASN A 57 -11.32 2.35 11.66
CA ASN A 57 -12.66 1.72 11.69
C ASN A 57 -12.98 0.68 10.58
N ALA A 58 -12.04 0.36 9.71
CA ALA A 58 -12.27 -0.60 8.63
C ALA A 58 -12.47 -2.03 9.13
N LYS A 59 -13.33 -2.76 8.40
CA LYS A 59 -13.61 -4.17 8.63
C LYS A 59 -12.62 -5.08 7.90
N ALA A 60 -12.03 -4.60 6.81
CA ALA A 60 -11.12 -5.36 5.98
C ALA A 60 -9.67 -4.91 6.17
N LYS A 61 -8.77 -5.89 6.14
CA LYS A 61 -7.33 -5.65 6.00
C LYS A 61 -6.99 -5.55 4.52
N VAL A 62 -6.11 -4.62 4.17
CA VAL A 62 -5.60 -4.46 2.81
C VAL A 62 -4.13 -4.82 2.79
N THR A 63 -3.72 -5.67 1.84
CA THR A 63 -2.31 -6.01 1.60
C THR A 63 -1.92 -5.56 0.20
N VAL A 64 -0.85 -4.79 0.10
CA VAL A 64 -0.23 -4.37 -1.17
C VAL A 64 1.01 -5.23 -1.42
N VAL A 65 1.13 -5.81 -2.61
CA VAL A 65 2.27 -6.64 -3.02
C VAL A 65 2.93 -6.02 -4.25
N LYS A 66 4.23 -5.81 -4.17
CA LYS A 66 5.05 -5.31 -5.27
C LYS A 66 5.54 -6.43 -6.17
N HIS A 67 5.41 -6.20 -7.47
CA HIS A 67 5.91 -7.04 -8.55
C HIS A 67 6.73 -6.18 -9.51
N VAL A 68 7.99 -6.54 -9.75
CA VAL A 68 8.77 -5.92 -10.83
C VAL A 68 8.42 -6.61 -12.15
N THR A 69 8.13 -5.79 -13.15
CA THR A 69 7.75 -6.24 -14.50
C THR A 69 8.60 -5.53 -15.54
N THR A 70 8.53 -6.00 -16.78
CA THR A 70 9.21 -5.36 -17.92
C THR A 70 8.65 -3.98 -18.25
N GLU A 71 7.41 -3.66 -17.85
CA GLU A 71 6.73 -2.40 -18.13
C GLU A 71 6.89 -1.36 -17.01
N GLY A 72 7.49 -1.77 -15.88
CA GLY A 72 7.59 -0.97 -14.66
C GLY A 72 7.26 -1.78 -13.42
N VAL A 73 6.82 -1.10 -12.36
CA VAL A 73 6.50 -1.73 -11.07
C VAL A 73 4.99 -1.82 -10.93
N ALA A 74 4.47 -3.03 -10.73
CA ALA A 74 3.08 -3.28 -10.44
C ALA A 74 2.87 -3.50 -8.94
N TYR A 75 1.77 -2.96 -8.42
CA TYR A 75 1.34 -3.09 -7.03
C TYR A 75 -0.04 -3.74 -7.04
N SER A 76 -0.12 -5.03 -6.74
CA SER A 76 -1.40 -5.70 -6.56
C SER A 76 -1.90 -5.45 -5.15
N VAL A 77 -3.18 -5.10 -5.03
CA VAL A 77 -3.82 -4.72 -3.78
C VAL A 77 -4.92 -5.72 -3.52
N HIS A 78 -4.84 -6.37 -2.36
CA HIS A 78 -5.70 -7.48 -1.97
C HIS A 78 -6.46 -7.14 -0.70
N SER A 79 -7.73 -7.51 -0.67
CA SER A 79 -8.56 -7.57 0.52
C SER A 79 -9.41 -8.84 0.46
N ASP A 80 -10.22 -9.09 1.48
CA ASP A 80 -11.18 -10.20 1.46
C ASP A 80 -12.30 -10.01 0.42
N PHE A 81 -12.49 -8.79 -0.10
CA PHE A 81 -13.66 -8.41 -0.91
C PHE A 81 -13.34 -7.95 -2.33
N PHE A 82 -12.10 -7.56 -2.60
CA PHE A 82 -11.69 -7.10 -3.92
C PHE A 82 -10.19 -7.27 -4.13
N ASP A 83 -9.82 -7.32 -5.40
CA ASP A 83 -8.45 -7.13 -5.88
C ASP A 83 -8.39 -6.01 -6.91
N VAL A 84 -7.39 -5.14 -6.77
CA VAL A 84 -7.07 -4.11 -7.77
C VAL A 84 -5.57 -4.06 -8.03
N CYS A 85 -5.15 -3.38 -9.09
CA CYS A 85 -3.74 -3.20 -9.41
C CYS A 85 -3.47 -1.74 -9.71
N TYR A 86 -2.33 -1.26 -9.23
CA TYR A 86 -1.72 0.00 -9.64
C TYR A 86 -0.40 -0.29 -10.34
N MET A 87 0.02 0.59 -11.24
CA MET A 87 1.29 0.43 -11.94
C MET A 87 2.02 1.75 -12.05
N CYS A 88 3.31 1.74 -11.68
CA CYS A 88 4.23 2.83 -11.93
C CYS A 88 5.02 2.53 -13.20
N THR A 89 4.79 3.33 -14.25
CA THR A 89 5.43 3.21 -15.56
C THR A 89 6.10 4.53 -15.97
N GLU A 90 6.69 4.56 -17.16
CA GLU A 90 7.13 5.80 -17.82
C GLU A 90 6.02 6.86 -17.94
N LYS A 91 4.74 6.44 -18.00
CA LYS A 91 3.58 7.34 -18.15
C LYS A 91 3.07 7.89 -16.81
N GLY A 92 3.69 7.49 -15.70
CA GLY A 92 3.28 7.84 -14.35
C GLY A 92 2.68 6.66 -13.58
N PHE A 93 1.90 6.99 -12.55
CA PHE A 93 1.30 6.07 -11.60
C PHE A 93 -0.22 6.17 -11.60
N GLY A 94 -0.90 5.03 -11.62
CA GLY A 94 -2.35 4.94 -11.57
C GLY A 94 -2.85 3.51 -11.63
N THR A 95 -4.16 3.34 -11.74
CA THR A 95 -4.82 2.02 -11.81
C THR A 95 -4.47 1.30 -13.11
N ALA A 96 -4.37 -0.01 -13.02
CA ALA A 96 -4.08 -0.90 -14.12
C ALA A 96 -4.95 -2.16 -14.05
N LYS A 97 -5.01 -2.91 -15.15
CA LYS A 97 -5.68 -4.20 -15.17
C LYS A 97 -4.87 -5.20 -14.34
N ILE A 98 -5.49 -5.78 -13.32
CA ILE A 98 -4.87 -6.86 -12.55
C ILE A 98 -4.69 -8.11 -13.42
N ARG A 99 -3.53 -8.77 -13.29
CA ARG A 99 -3.25 -10.02 -13.99
C ARG A 99 -4.01 -11.17 -13.33
N LYS A 100 -4.57 -12.07 -14.13
CA LYS A 100 -5.42 -13.17 -13.65
C LYS A 100 -4.74 -14.08 -12.61
N ASN A 101 -3.43 -14.28 -12.72
CA ASN A 101 -2.64 -15.08 -11.80
C ASN A 101 -2.28 -14.36 -10.49
N TRP A 102 -2.65 -13.09 -10.35
CA TRP A 102 -2.53 -12.32 -9.10
C TRP A 102 -3.90 -12.12 -8.43
N CYS A 103 -5.01 -12.41 -9.11
CA CYS A 103 -6.33 -12.37 -8.50
C CYS A 103 -6.49 -13.52 -7.49
N VAL A 104 -6.97 -13.19 -6.30
CA VAL A 104 -7.35 -14.13 -5.23
C VAL A 104 -8.86 -14.10 -5.04
N VAL A 105 -9.48 -12.93 -5.19
CA VAL A 105 -10.93 -12.73 -5.07
C VAL A 105 -11.63 -13.05 -6.39
N ASN A 106 -12.83 -13.62 -6.29
CA ASN A 106 -13.66 -13.91 -7.46
C ASN A 106 -13.94 -12.60 -8.26
N PRO A 107 -13.68 -12.58 -9.58
CA PRO A 107 -13.89 -11.39 -10.42
C PRO A 107 -15.31 -10.80 -10.37
N GLU A 108 -16.35 -11.61 -10.11
CA GLU A 108 -17.72 -11.15 -9.97
C GLU A 108 -17.92 -10.34 -8.68
N ILE A 109 -17.30 -10.77 -7.58
CA ILE A 109 -17.30 -10.04 -6.31
C ILE A 109 -16.55 -8.71 -6.49
N CYS A 110 -15.34 -8.75 -7.09
CA CYS A 110 -14.59 -7.52 -7.39
C CYS A 110 -15.42 -6.53 -8.20
N ARG A 111 -16.18 -7.00 -9.21
CA ARG A 111 -17.01 -6.13 -10.06
C ARG A 111 -18.18 -5.50 -9.30
N ALA A 112 -18.74 -6.19 -8.30
CA ALA A 112 -19.80 -5.64 -7.47
C ALA A 112 -19.27 -4.56 -6.52
N VAL A 113 -18.06 -4.76 -5.98
CA VAL A 113 -17.46 -3.89 -4.96
C VAL A 113 -16.76 -2.67 -5.57
N ILE A 114 -16.04 -2.84 -6.68
CA ILE A 114 -15.28 -1.77 -7.33
C ILE A 114 -16.18 -0.93 -8.25
N ASN A 115 -16.07 0.39 -8.10
CA ASN A 115 -16.66 1.36 -9.00
C ASN A 115 -15.82 1.46 -10.28
N SER A 116 -16.36 1.02 -11.42
CA SER A 116 -15.66 1.03 -12.71
C SER A 116 -15.29 2.44 -13.19
N ASP A 117 -16.12 3.43 -12.87
CA ASP A 117 -15.91 4.81 -13.31
C ASP A 117 -14.78 5.45 -12.51
N GLU A 118 -14.72 5.20 -11.19
CA GLU A 118 -13.59 5.62 -10.35
C GLU A 118 -12.30 4.91 -10.75
N LEU A 119 -12.38 3.60 -11.03
CA LEU A 119 -11.24 2.85 -11.54
C LEU A 119 -10.70 3.46 -12.84
N ALA A 120 -11.58 3.91 -13.74
CA ALA A 120 -11.20 4.58 -14.97
C ALA A 120 -10.63 5.99 -14.73
N ARG A 121 -11.22 6.78 -13.81
CA ARG A 121 -10.73 8.11 -13.41
C ARG A 121 -9.32 8.05 -12.83
N GLN A 122 -9.00 7.00 -12.09
CA GLN A 122 -7.71 6.81 -11.43
C GLN A 122 -6.64 6.16 -12.31
N LYS A 123 -6.85 5.98 -13.62
CA LYS A 123 -5.85 5.41 -14.54
C LYS A 123 -4.51 6.16 -14.54
N VAL A 124 -4.55 7.46 -14.23
CA VAL A 124 -3.37 8.28 -13.98
C VAL A 124 -3.67 9.14 -12.75
N ILE A 125 -3.12 8.77 -11.60
CA ILE A 125 -3.18 9.56 -10.37
C ILE A 125 -2.10 10.65 -10.40
N THR A 126 -0.91 10.30 -10.87
CA THR A 126 0.19 11.24 -11.08
C THR A 126 0.97 10.90 -12.33
N PRO A 127 1.36 11.88 -13.17
CA PRO A 127 2.19 11.62 -14.34
C PRO A 127 3.67 11.37 -13.98
N ARG A 128 4.05 11.56 -12.71
CA ARG A 128 5.43 11.39 -12.25
C ARG A 128 5.71 9.92 -11.93
N LYS A 129 6.95 9.50 -12.19
CA LYS A 129 7.49 8.27 -11.61
C LYS A 129 7.70 8.52 -10.11
N ILE A 130 7.31 7.54 -9.30
CA ILE A 130 7.35 7.63 -7.83
C ILE A 130 8.05 6.39 -7.26
N ASP A 131 8.50 6.49 -6.02
CA ASP A 131 9.08 5.38 -5.28
C ASP A 131 8.00 4.53 -4.58
N ASP A 132 8.44 3.47 -3.90
CA ASP A 132 7.55 2.53 -3.22
C ASP A 132 6.72 3.21 -2.11
N GLU A 133 7.32 4.13 -1.35
CA GLU A 133 6.65 4.80 -0.23
C GLU A 133 5.53 5.72 -0.72
N ALA A 134 5.84 6.55 -1.73
CA ALA A 134 4.85 7.42 -2.36
C ALA A 134 3.76 6.59 -3.06
N ALA A 135 4.11 5.47 -3.71
CA ALA A 135 3.12 4.60 -4.35
C ALA A 135 2.13 4.02 -3.35
N VAL A 136 2.61 3.44 -2.24
CA VAL A 136 1.74 2.85 -1.21
C VAL A 136 0.91 3.93 -0.51
N GLY A 137 1.46 5.12 -0.27
CA GLY A 137 0.73 6.27 0.27
C GLY A 137 -0.40 6.75 -0.65
N LEU A 138 -0.15 6.82 -1.97
CA LEU A 138 -1.20 7.15 -2.94
C LEU A 138 -2.25 6.04 -3.05
N ILE A 139 -1.86 4.76 -3.02
CA ILE A 139 -2.81 3.65 -2.96
C ILE A 139 -3.71 3.82 -1.74
N ALA A 140 -3.11 4.00 -0.56
CA ALA A 140 -3.86 4.14 0.68
C ALA A 140 -4.87 5.30 0.62
N SER A 141 -4.46 6.44 0.03
CA SER A 141 -5.30 7.63 -0.07
C SER A 141 -6.45 7.50 -1.07
N TYR A 142 -6.25 6.83 -2.20
CA TYR A 142 -7.22 6.78 -3.31
C TYR A 142 -8.07 5.50 -3.34
N LEU A 143 -7.64 4.43 -2.68
CA LEU A 143 -8.33 3.14 -2.68
C LEU A 143 -9.76 3.21 -2.12
N PRO A 144 -10.07 3.94 -1.01
CA PRO A 144 -11.45 4.03 -0.51
C PRO A 144 -12.40 4.66 -1.53
N MET A 145 -11.90 5.55 -2.39
CA MET A 145 -12.70 6.16 -3.47
C MET A 145 -13.01 5.19 -4.60
N LEU A 146 -12.28 4.07 -4.73
CA LEU A 146 -12.57 3.05 -5.74
C LEU A 146 -13.80 2.21 -5.41
N LEU A 147 -14.28 2.23 -4.16
CA LEU A 147 -15.42 1.40 -3.76
C LEU A 147 -16.73 2.04 -4.21
N ASN A 148 -17.66 1.21 -4.68
CA ASN A 148 -19.05 1.62 -4.87
C ASN A 148 -19.61 2.14 -3.53
N PRO A 149 -20.51 3.16 -3.53
CA PRO A 149 -21.02 3.77 -2.30
C PRO A 149 -21.58 2.77 -1.28
N ALA A 150 -22.25 1.72 -1.74
CA ALA A 150 -22.80 0.65 -0.89
C ALA A 150 -21.73 -0.12 -0.08
N TYR A 151 -20.46 -0.07 -0.51
CA TYR A 151 -19.35 -0.85 0.03
C TYR A 151 -18.26 0.02 0.67
N GLN A 152 -18.42 1.34 0.74
CA GLN A 152 -17.41 2.23 1.33
C GLN A 152 -17.08 1.90 2.79
N HIS A 153 -18.06 1.38 3.54
CA HIS A 153 -17.91 0.92 4.93
C HIS A 153 -16.95 -0.27 5.13
N ILE A 154 -16.44 -0.86 4.04
CA ILE A 154 -15.43 -1.92 4.12
C ILE A 154 -14.09 -1.32 4.57
N LEU A 155 -13.80 -0.08 4.14
CA LEU A 155 -12.54 0.63 4.37
C LEU A 155 -12.69 1.91 5.21
N ASN A 156 -13.90 2.27 5.66
CA ASN A 156 -14.23 3.44 6.48
C ASN A 156 -15.18 3.09 7.62
#